data_AF-A0A4V0XKL3-F1
#
_entry.id   AF-A0A4V0XKL3-F1
#
_cell.length_a   1.000
_cell.length_b   1.000
_cell.length_c   1.000
_cell.angle_alpha   90.00
_cell.angle_beta   90.00
_cell.angle_gamma   90.00
#
_symmetry.space_group_name_H-M   'P 1'
#
loop_
_entity.id
_entity.type
_entity.pdbx_description
1 polymer ?
#
loop_
_entity_poly.entity_id
_entity_poly.type
_entity_poly.pdbx_seq_one_letter_code
_entity_poly.pdbx_strand_id
1 'polypeptide(L)'
;MNILTLAQAAPTPTQPLPTTQALQQAAGTETSGFSTEQIMRLVETYGIPVVKAIVILIVGWIIAGWLSKLASSACRKAKLDETLARFLGNIVRWFVIAAVVITCLASFGVQVASLVAILGSVGVAIGLALQGSLSHIASGVMLLIFRPFKVGDFVTAGGQTGIVHEIGLFSTALDTPDNRRIIVPNGSIVSGVITNATFHDMRLADVNVQTDGAISIDSARTLLTQTAASVPGRDAAKTPAVALTNMGAANTYNVSVWCKTAELDAVKERLTIALNGAIGAKGMAPAAPVTLVKNV
;
A
#
# COMPACT_ATOMS: atom_id res chain seq x y z
N MET A 1 -21.68 76.62 -14.78
CA MET A 1 -23.04 76.77 -15.36
C MET A 1 -23.88 75.69 -14.69
N ASN A 2 -24.77 75.90 -13.71
CA ASN A 2 -25.53 77.04 -13.18
C ASN A 2 -25.14 77.26 -11.69
N ILE A 3 -24.99 78.42 -11.05
CA ILE A 3 -25.72 79.70 -10.92
C ILE A 3 -27.22 79.64 -10.55
N LEU A 4 -27.46 80.12 -9.31
CA LEU A 4 -28.64 80.77 -8.74
C LEU A 4 -29.74 79.89 -8.12
N THR A 5 -29.74 79.85 -6.78
CA THR A 5 -30.92 80.34 -6.04
C THR A 5 -30.49 80.94 -4.69
N LEU A 6 -30.53 82.28 -4.63
CA LEU A 6 -30.49 83.09 -3.42
C LEU A 6 -31.86 83.01 -2.73
N ALA A 7 -31.89 82.81 -1.41
CA ALA A 7 -32.86 83.47 -0.53
C ALA A 7 -32.54 83.25 0.96
N GLN A 8 -32.02 84.32 1.57
CA GLN A 8 -32.55 84.96 2.77
C GLN A 8 -32.44 84.28 4.15
N ALA A 9 -31.75 85.01 5.02
CA ALA A 9 -31.41 84.73 6.40
C ALA A 9 -32.60 84.76 7.37
N ALA A 10 -32.49 83.96 8.44
CA ALA A 10 -33.15 84.19 9.72
C ALA A 10 -32.10 84.09 10.85
N PRO A 11 -32.20 84.92 11.91
CA PRO A 11 -31.14 85.08 12.91
C PRO A 11 -30.99 83.87 13.82
N THR A 12 -29.74 83.61 14.21
CA THR A 12 -29.29 82.61 15.17
C THR A 12 -30.11 82.68 16.47
N PRO A 13 -30.68 81.56 16.97
CA PRO A 13 -31.14 81.53 18.34
C PRO A 13 -29.91 81.62 19.24
N THR A 14 -29.77 82.73 19.96
CA THR A 14 -28.87 82.82 21.11
C THR A 14 -29.24 81.71 22.09
N GLN A 15 -28.44 80.65 22.13
CA GLN A 15 -28.55 79.68 23.22
C GLN A 15 -28.32 80.45 24.53
N PRO A 16 -29.21 80.29 25.54
CA PRO A 16 -28.93 80.84 26.86
C PRO A 16 -27.61 80.23 27.36
N LEU A 17 -26.77 81.05 28.00
CA LEU A 17 -25.56 80.54 28.67
C LEU A 17 -25.95 79.33 29.52
N PRO A 18 -25.18 78.23 29.48
CA PRO A 18 -25.49 77.03 30.26
C PRO A 18 -25.65 77.42 31.72
N THR A 19 -26.88 77.25 32.25
CA THR A 19 -27.21 77.42 33.66
C THR A 19 -26.23 76.60 34.48
N THR A 20 -25.79 77.12 35.63
CA THR A 20 -24.77 76.54 36.53
C THR A 20 -24.95 75.05 36.85
N GLN A 21 -26.15 74.50 36.63
CA GLN A 21 -26.49 73.07 36.70
C GLN A 21 -25.84 72.20 35.60
N ALA A 22 -25.72 72.71 34.37
CA ALA A 22 -25.06 72.00 33.27
C ALA A 22 -23.54 71.94 33.47
N LEU A 23 -22.95 72.97 34.10
CA LEU A 23 -21.54 72.96 34.50
C LEU A 23 -21.28 72.04 35.70
N GLN A 24 -22.25 71.85 36.61
CA GLN A 24 -22.13 70.88 37.71
C GLN A 24 -22.27 69.42 37.22
N GLN A 25 -23.11 69.15 36.21
CA GLN A 25 -23.20 67.81 35.61
C GLN A 25 -21.95 67.47 34.77
N ALA A 26 -21.33 68.44 34.11
CA ALA A 26 -20.07 68.24 33.39
C ALA A 26 -18.83 68.20 34.31
N ALA A 27 -18.90 68.83 35.49
CA ALA A 27 -17.83 68.80 36.51
C ALA A 27 -17.94 67.60 37.48
N GLY A 28 -19.06 66.88 37.46
CA GLY A 28 -19.32 65.70 38.28
C GLY A 28 -19.07 64.35 37.60
N THR A 29 -18.71 64.31 36.31
CA THR A 29 -18.25 63.07 35.67
C THR A 29 -16.78 62.85 36.00
N GLU A 30 -16.64 62.18 37.13
CA GLU A 30 -15.45 61.61 37.74
C GLU A 30 -14.31 61.33 36.76
N THR A 31 -13.25 62.09 36.99
CA THR A 31 -11.89 61.70 36.63
C THR A 31 -11.58 60.35 37.29
N SER A 32 -11.24 59.39 36.44
CA SER A 32 -10.29 58.28 36.71
C SER A 32 -10.60 57.36 37.90
N GLY A 33 -11.18 56.21 37.58
CA GLY A 33 -10.85 54.96 38.24
C GLY A 33 -11.10 53.82 37.26
N PHE A 34 -10.13 52.92 37.06
CA PHE A 34 -10.45 51.57 36.60
C PHE A 34 -11.40 50.98 37.66
N SER A 35 -12.70 51.08 37.47
CA SER A 35 -13.67 50.61 38.46
C SER A 35 -13.41 49.12 38.72
N THR A 36 -13.43 48.72 39.98
CA THR A 36 -13.21 47.32 40.41
C THR A 36 -14.11 46.35 39.63
N GLU A 37 -15.31 46.79 39.24
CA GLU A 37 -16.23 46.04 38.38
C GLU A 37 -15.77 45.87 36.93
N GLN A 38 -15.11 46.87 36.35
CA GLN A 38 -14.55 46.77 35.00
C GLN A 38 -13.35 45.82 34.97
N ILE A 39 -12.50 45.86 36.01
CA ILE A 39 -11.40 44.91 36.19
C ILE A 39 -11.95 43.49 36.39
N MET A 40 -12.99 43.32 37.23
CA MET A 40 -13.61 42.01 37.48
C MET A 40 -14.22 41.42 36.18
N ARG A 41 -14.91 42.22 35.38
CA ARG A 41 -15.47 41.78 34.09
C ARG A 41 -14.39 41.44 33.07
N LEU A 42 -13.28 42.19 33.03
CA LEU A 42 -12.16 41.90 32.13
C LEU A 42 -11.45 40.59 32.52
N VAL A 43 -11.30 40.34 33.83
CA VAL A 43 -10.73 39.11 34.38
C VAL A 43 -11.64 37.91 34.17
N GLU A 44 -12.96 38.04 34.32
CA GLU A 44 -13.90 36.96 34.00
C GLU A 44 -13.96 36.66 32.49
N THR A 45 -13.94 37.70 31.66
CA THR A 45 -14.08 37.54 30.20
C THR A 45 -12.80 37.02 29.55
N TYR A 46 -11.62 37.46 30.00
CA TYR A 46 -10.34 37.10 29.36
C TYR A 46 -9.42 36.26 30.26
N GLY A 47 -9.52 36.37 31.58
CA GLY A 47 -8.67 35.61 32.52
C GLY A 47 -8.99 34.12 32.54
N ILE A 48 -10.27 33.74 32.59
CA ILE A 48 -10.69 32.32 32.61
C ILE A 48 -10.28 31.58 31.31
N PRO A 49 -10.51 32.13 30.10
CA PRO A 49 -10.03 31.53 28.85
C PRO A 49 -8.51 31.39 28.78
N VAL A 50 -7.76 32.38 29.28
CA VAL A 50 -6.29 32.34 29.31
C VAL A 50 -5.78 31.23 30.22
N VAL A 51 -6.32 31.12 31.45
CA VAL A 51 -5.94 30.04 32.37
C VAL A 51 -6.28 28.67 31.76
N LYS A 52 -7.48 28.53 31.18
CA LYS A 52 -7.89 27.31 30.49
C LYS A 52 -6.95 26.95 29.33
N ALA A 53 -6.58 27.93 28.50
CA ALA A 53 -5.66 27.72 27.38
C ALA A 53 -4.26 27.31 27.86
N ILE A 54 -3.75 27.91 28.94
CA ILE A 54 -2.46 27.54 29.55
C ILE A 54 -2.50 26.10 30.06
N VAL A 55 -3.56 25.72 30.77
CA VAL A 55 -3.74 24.34 31.27
C VAL A 55 -3.79 23.35 30.11
N ILE A 56 -4.57 23.63 29.07
CA ILE A 56 -4.67 22.78 27.86
C ILE A 56 -3.30 22.66 27.17
N LEU A 57 -2.54 23.75 27.08
CA LEU A 57 -1.23 23.75 26.43
C LEU A 57 -0.21 22.92 27.21
N ILE A 58 -0.18 23.04 28.53
CA ILE A 58 0.70 22.24 29.40
C ILE A 58 0.35 20.75 29.30
N VAL A 59 -0.93 20.40 29.50
CA VAL A 59 -1.41 19.02 29.42
C VAL A 59 -1.16 18.44 28.03
N GLY A 60 -1.47 19.21 26.99
CA GLY A 60 -1.26 18.84 25.60
C GLY A 60 0.21 18.58 25.26
N TRP A 61 1.14 19.38 25.80
CA TRP A 61 2.57 19.18 25.56
C TRP A 61 3.10 17.91 26.24
N ILE A 62 2.62 17.62 27.45
CA ILE A 62 2.93 16.38 28.17
C ILE A 62 2.41 15.17 27.39
N ILE A 63 1.15 15.20 26.96
CA ILE A 63 0.53 14.14 26.16
C ILE A 63 1.29 13.94 24.84
N ALA A 64 1.64 15.02 24.14
CA ALA A 64 2.40 14.94 22.88
C ALA A 64 3.76 14.26 23.08
N GLY A 65 4.47 14.60 24.16
CA GLY A 65 5.74 13.96 24.51
C GLY A 65 5.58 12.48 24.86
N TRP A 66 4.54 12.13 25.61
CA TRP A 66 4.25 10.74 25.98
C TRP A 66 3.87 9.89 24.75
N LEU A 67 2.97 10.37 23.91
CA LEU A 67 2.50 9.67 22.72
C LEU A 67 3.63 9.49 21.68
N SER A 68 4.49 10.50 21.53
CA SER A 68 5.69 10.43 20.68
C SER A 68 6.67 9.36 21.15
N LYS A 69 6.91 9.26 22.47
CA LYS A 69 7.75 8.21 23.06
C LYS A 69 7.12 6.82 22.87
N LEU A 70 5.80 6.71 23.00
CA LEU A 70 5.09 5.46 22.80
C LEU A 70 5.17 4.99 21.34
N ALA A 71 4.95 5.90 20.38
CA ALA A 71 5.06 5.62 18.95
C ALA A 71 6.48 5.19 18.55
N SER A 72 7.51 5.94 18.98
CA SER A 72 8.91 5.60 18.71
C SER A 72 9.32 4.27 19.37
N SER A 73 8.86 4.00 20.59
CA SER A 73 9.10 2.71 21.26
C SER A 73 8.43 1.54 20.56
N ALA A 74 7.21 1.71 20.04
CA ALA A 74 6.52 0.69 19.25
C ALA A 74 7.28 0.39 17.94
N CYS A 75 7.79 1.42 17.26
CA CYS A 75 8.60 1.26 16.05
C CYS A 75 9.91 0.50 16.33
N ARG A 76 10.60 0.81 17.44
CA ARG A 76 11.80 0.08 17.85
C ARG A 76 11.51 -1.39 18.15
N LYS A 77 10.39 -1.69 18.80
CA LYS A 77 9.95 -3.09 19.04
C LYS A 77 9.69 -3.83 17.72
N ALA A 78 9.23 -3.13 16.69
CA ALA A 78 9.06 -3.67 15.34
C ALA A 78 10.37 -3.80 14.54
N LYS A 79 11.54 -3.59 15.19
CA LYS A 79 12.88 -3.63 14.56
C LYS A 79 13.06 -2.64 13.40
N LEU A 80 12.32 -1.53 13.42
CA LEU A 80 12.53 -0.44 12.49
C LEU A 80 13.80 0.34 12.86
N ASP A 81 14.43 0.96 11.86
CA ASP A 81 15.60 1.82 12.06
C ASP A 81 15.31 2.97 13.04
N GLU A 82 16.31 3.35 13.83
CA GLU A 82 16.21 4.40 14.84
C GLU A 82 15.78 5.74 14.24
N THR A 83 16.26 6.05 13.03
CA THR A 83 15.91 7.27 12.30
C THR A 83 14.43 7.28 11.95
N LEU A 84 13.90 6.16 11.46
CA LEU A 84 12.49 6.01 11.09
C LEU A 84 11.59 6.08 12.33
N ALA A 85 11.98 5.42 13.43
CA ALA A 85 11.25 5.47 14.69
C ALA A 85 11.14 6.91 15.25
N ARG A 86 12.23 7.69 15.19
CA ARG A 86 12.21 9.12 15.57
C ARG A 86 11.34 9.94 14.65
N PHE A 87 11.43 9.71 13.34
CA PHE A 87 10.62 10.42 12.35
C PHE A 87 9.12 10.23 12.58
N LEU A 88 8.65 8.98 12.75
CA LEU A 88 7.24 8.69 13.05
C LEU A 88 6.82 9.29 14.40
N GLY A 89 7.67 9.18 15.43
CA GLY A 89 7.41 9.79 16.73
C GLY A 89 7.26 11.31 16.65
N ASN A 90 8.04 11.98 15.79
CA ASN A 90 7.93 13.42 15.57
C ASN A 90 6.64 13.79 14.82
N ILE A 91 6.22 13.01 13.82
CA ILE A 91 4.94 13.23 13.13
C ILE A 91 3.79 13.20 14.14
N VAL A 92 3.74 12.17 15.00
CA VAL A 92 2.71 12.06 16.05
C VAL A 92 2.74 13.27 16.97
N ARG A 93 3.93 13.71 17.39
CA ARG A 93 4.08 14.91 18.24
C ARG A 93 3.51 16.15 17.59
N TRP A 94 3.84 16.41 16.33
CA TRP A 94 3.35 17.58 15.59
C TRP A 94 1.83 17.54 15.39
N PHE A 95 1.27 16.35 15.14
CA PHE A 95 -0.17 16.17 15.00
C PHE A 95 -0.92 16.50 16.30
N VAL A 96 -0.41 16.03 17.45
CA VAL A 96 -0.98 16.33 18.77
C VAL A 96 -0.84 17.83 19.09
N ILE A 97 0.33 18.42 18.84
CA ILE A 97 0.54 19.87 19.07
C ILE A 97 -0.42 20.70 18.22
N ALA A 98 -0.63 20.35 16.94
CA ALA A 98 -1.59 21.04 16.08
C ALA A 98 -3.01 20.98 16.67
N ALA A 99 -3.46 19.80 17.13
CA ALA A 99 -4.77 19.63 17.78
C ALA A 99 -4.90 20.46 19.07
N VAL A 100 -3.83 20.53 19.88
CA VAL A 100 -3.79 21.33 21.11
C VAL A 100 -3.88 22.82 20.80
N VAL A 101 -3.14 23.31 19.80
CA VAL A 101 -3.17 24.72 19.37
C VAL A 101 -4.57 25.11 18.90
N ILE A 102 -5.21 24.30 18.05
CA ILE A 102 -6.59 24.55 17.59
C ILE A 102 -7.54 24.62 18.79
N THR A 103 -7.42 23.70 19.75
CA THR A 103 -8.25 23.66 20.96
C THR A 103 -8.03 24.89 21.84
N CYS A 104 -6.80 25.38 21.94
CA CYS A 104 -6.50 26.64 22.62
C CYS A 104 -7.16 27.83 21.91
N LEU A 105 -7.05 27.93 20.58
CA LEU A 105 -7.69 28.99 19.80
C LEU A 105 -9.22 28.97 19.94
N ALA A 106 -9.83 27.78 20.00
CA ALA A 106 -11.27 27.64 20.26
C ALA A 106 -11.70 28.27 21.60
N SER A 107 -10.84 28.22 22.62
CA SER A 107 -11.12 28.83 23.93
C SER A 107 -11.14 30.36 23.87
N PHE A 108 -10.50 30.97 22.87
CA PHE A 108 -10.53 32.42 22.61
C PHE A 108 -11.66 32.86 21.68
N GLY A 109 -12.59 31.96 21.33
CA GLY A 109 -13.71 32.28 20.44
C GLY A 109 -13.32 32.36 18.96
N VAL A 110 -12.11 31.93 18.59
CA VAL A 110 -11.72 31.81 17.18
C VAL A 110 -12.57 30.74 16.50
N GLN A 111 -13.04 31.03 15.30
CA GLN A 111 -13.79 30.07 14.49
C GLN A 111 -12.87 28.93 14.00
N VAL A 112 -12.74 27.89 14.82
CA VAL A 112 -11.89 26.72 14.52
C VAL A 112 -12.30 25.95 13.26
N ALA A 113 -13.53 26.11 12.79
CA ALA A 113 -14.01 25.44 11.57
C ALA A 113 -13.15 25.77 10.33
N SER A 114 -12.69 27.02 10.18
CA SER A 114 -11.85 27.41 9.03
C SER A 114 -10.46 26.79 9.12
N LEU A 115 -9.87 26.72 10.31
CA LEU A 115 -8.57 26.08 10.55
C LEU A 115 -8.63 24.58 10.33
N VAL A 116 -9.69 23.92 10.82
CA VAL A 116 -9.93 22.49 10.60
C VAL A 116 -10.14 22.20 9.12
N ALA A 117 -10.83 23.07 8.38
CA ALA A 117 -10.99 22.92 6.93
C ALA A 117 -9.64 22.98 6.18
N ILE A 118 -8.76 23.93 6.53
CA ILE A 118 -7.42 24.03 5.92
C ILE A 118 -6.55 22.82 6.28
N LEU A 119 -6.54 22.41 7.56
CA LEU A 119 -5.77 21.23 7.97
C LEU A 119 -6.32 19.95 7.34
N GLY A 120 -7.64 19.85 7.18
CA GLY A 120 -8.30 18.76 6.48
C GLY A 120 -7.87 18.70 5.01
N SER A 121 -7.85 19.84 4.30
CA SER A 121 -7.45 19.88 2.89
C SER A 121 -5.96 19.52 2.70
N VAL A 122 -5.07 20.01 3.57
CA VAL A 122 -3.66 19.60 3.58
C VAL A 122 -3.53 18.10 3.87
N GLY A 123 -4.31 17.58 4.83
CA GLY A 123 -4.34 16.15 5.16
C GLY A 123 -4.76 15.27 3.97
N VAL A 124 -5.80 15.68 3.23
CA VAL A 124 -6.24 14.99 2.01
C VAL A 124 -5.15 15.04 0.93
N ALA A 125 -4.52 16.20 0.71
CA ALA A 125 -3.44 16.32 -0.27
C ALA A 125 -2.25 15.40 0.07
N ILE A 126 -1.83 15.36 1.33
CA ILE A 126 -0.77 14.45 1.80
C ILE A 126 -1.22 12.98 1.66
N GLY A 127 -2.46 12.68 2.01
CA GLY A 127 -3.03 11.32 1.89
C GLY A 127 -3.03 10.81 0.45
N LEU A 128 -3.45 11.65 -0.50
CA LEU A 128 -3.40 11.35 -1.93
C LEU A 128 -1.96 11.17 -2.43
N ALA A 129 -1.02 12.00 -1.96
CA ALA A 129 0.40 11.85 -2.29
C ALA A 129 0.98 10.52 -1.78
N LEU A 130 0.52 10.04 -0.63
CA LEU A 130 0.97 8.78 -0.01
C LEU A 130 0.14 7.55 -0.43
N GLN A 131 -0.91 7.71 -1.23
CA GLN A 131 -1.84 6.65 -1.59
C GLN A 131 -1.13 5.41 -2.17
N GLY A 132 -0.13 5.60 -3.04
CA GLY A 132 0.62 4.50 -3.64
C GLY A 132 1.42 3.69 -2.61
N SER A 133 2.11 4.36 -1.68
CA SER A 133 2.87 3.70 -0.63
C SER A 133 1.96 2.92 0.33
N LEU A 134 0.82 3.51 0.69
CA LEU A 134 -0.16 2.87 1.57
C LEU A 134 -0.81 1.65 0.91
N SER A 135 -1.02 1.70 -0.40
CA SER A 135 -1.49 0.56 -1.19
C SER A 135 -0.51 -0.62 -1.11
N HIS A 136 0.80 -0.38 -1.22
CA HIS A 136 1.80 -1.44 -1.08
C HIS A 136 1.83 -2.07 0.32
N ILE A 137 1.67 -1.27 1.38
CA ILE A 137 1.54 -1.78 2.76
C ILE A 137 0.32 -2.70 2.86
N ALA A 138 -0.83 -2.25 2.37
CA ALA A 138 -2.07 -3.03 2.39
C ALA A 138 -1.89 -4.36 1.63
N SER A 139 -1.26 -4.33 0.46
CA SER A 139 -0.91 -5.55 -0.29
C SER A 139 0.04 -6.47 0.48
N GLY A 140 1.04 -5.93 1.17
CA GLY A 140 1.94 -6.74 2.02
C GLY A 140 1.20 -7.43 3.16
N VAL A 141 0.32 -6.69 3.86
CA VAL A 141 -0.53 -7.27 4.91
C VAL A 141 -1.45 -8.35 4.35
N MET A 142 -2.04 -8.14 3.17
CA MET A 142 -2.87 -9.13 2.47
C MET A 142 -2.08 -10.43 2.20
N LEU A 143 -0.85 -10.32 1.68
CA LEU A 143 0.01 -11.48 1.43
C LEU A 143 0.33 -12.25 2.72
N LEU A 144 0.56 -11.55 3.84
CA LEU A 144 0.86 -12.18 5.13
C LEU A 144 -0.35 -12.87 5.77
N ILE A 145 -1.56 -12.33 5.58
CA ILE A 145 -2.81 -12.88 6.11
C ILE A 145 -3.26 -14.10 5.29
N PHE A 146 -3.39 -13.93 3.97
CA PHE A 146 -3.96 -14.96 3.09
C PHE A 146 -2.93 -15.99 2.65
N ARG A 147 -1.63 -15.66 2.71
CA ARG A 147 -0.49 -16.54 2.40
C ARG A 147 -0.69 -17.36 1.11
N PRO A 148 -0.91 -16.71 -0.05
CA PRO A 148 -0.99 -17.42 -1.34
C PRO A 148 0.31 -18.16 -1.68
N PHE A 149 1.43 -17.73 -1.09
CA PHE A 149 2.73 -18.38 -1.13
C PHE A 149 3.50 -18.09 0.17
N LYS A 150 4.58 -18.84 0.39
CA LYS A 150 5.46 -18.72 1.56
C LYS A 150 6.91 -18.53 1.13
N VAL A 151 7.75 -18.11 2.07
CA VAL A 151 9.20 -18.09 1.86
C VAL A 151 9.67 -19.51 1.54
N GLY A 152 10.45 -19.65 0.46
CA GLY A 152 10.90 -20.92 -0.10
C GLY A 152 10.06 -21.43 -1.28
N ASP A 153 8.89 -20.86 -1.55
CA ASP A 153 8.08 -21.27 -2.71
C ASP A 153 8.67 -20.74 -4.02
N PHE A 154 8.59 -21.54 -5.09
CA PHE A 154 8.90 -21.09 -6.45
C PHE A 154 7.63 -20.52 -7.09
N VAL A 155 7.63 -19.22 -7.36
CA VAL A 155 6.43 -18.49 -7.79
C VAL A 155 6.71 -17.65 -9.03
N THR A 156 5.67 -17.45 -9.84
CA THR A 156 5.59 -16.39 -10.85
C THR A 156 4.58 -15.36 -10.37
N ALA A 157 5.06 -14.16 -10.06
CA ALA A 157 4.24 -13.07 -9.54
C ALA A 157 4.80 -11.71 -9.97
N GLY A 158 3.93 -10.73 -10.25
CA GLY A 158 4.36 -9.40 -10.71
C GLY A 158 5.19 -9.43 -12.01
N GLY A 159 4.99 -10.43 -12.87
CA GLY A 159 5.73 -10.64 -14.11
C GLY A 159 7.15 -11.19 -13.91
N GLN A 160 7.52 -11.60 -12.70
CA GLN A 160 8.83 -12.15 -12.38
C GLN A 160 8.69 -13.56 -11.81
N THR A 161 9.67 -14.43 -12.09
CA THR A 161 9.67 -15.82 -11.63
C THR A 161 10.90 -16.08 -10.78
N GLY A 162 10.72 -16.67 -9.59
CA GLY A 162 11.82 -16.98 -8.68
C GLY A 162 11.35 -17.65 -7.39
N ILE A 163 12.31 -17.99 -6.53
CA ILE A 163 12.07 -18.51 -5.19
C ILE A 163 11.84 -17.33 -4.24
N VAL A 164 10.78 -17.38 -3.45
CA VAL A 164 10.47 -16.33 -2.48
C VAL A 164 11.51 -16.34 -1.36
N HIS A 165 12.29 -15.28 -1.24
CA HIS A 165 13.28 -15.12 -0.17
C HIS A 165 12.68 -14.45 1.07
N GLU A 166 11.95 -13.36 0.88
CA GLU A 166 11.37 -12.58 1.96
C GLU A 166 10.08 -11.88 1.49
N ILE A 167 9.07 -11.85 2.37
CA ILE A 167 7.85 -11.06 2.18
C ILE A 167 7.91 -9.87 3.16
N GLY A 168 8.34 -8.72 2.64
CA GLY A 168 8.39 -7.47 3.40
C GLY A 168 7.06 -6.73 3.40
N LEU A 169 6.99 -5.61 4.12
CA LEU A 169 5.77 -4.79 4.22
C LEU A 169 5.40 -4.13 2.88
N PHE A 170 6.40 -3.66 2.13
CA PHE A 170 6.19 -2.90 0.88
C PHE A 170 6.52 -3.70 -0.37
N SER A 171 7.45 -4.65 -0.27
CA SER A 171 7.96 -5.45 -1.37
C SER A 171 8.26 -6.88 -0.95
N THR A 172 8.28 -7.77 -1.93
CA THR A 172 8.69 -9.16 -1.80
C THR A 172 9.98 -9.35 -2.59
N ALA A 173 10.95 -10.05 -2.00
CA ALA A 173 12.20 -10.41 -2.64
C ALA A 173 12.10 -11.82 -3.22
N LEU A 174 12.42 -11.94 -4.51
CA LEU A 174 12.48 -13.20 -5.24
C LEU A 174 13.92 -13.46 -5.69
N ASP A 175 14.44 -14.65 -5.44
CA ASP A 175 15.75 -15.07 -5.95
C ASP A 175 15.54 -15.95 -7.20
N THR A 176 16.13 -15.54 -8.32
CA THR A 176 16.02 -16.27 -9.59
C THR A 176 16.97 -17.48 -9.64
N PRO A 177 16.73 -18.46 -10.53
CA PRO A 177 17.62 -19.61 -10.69
C PRO A 177 19.06 -19.26 -11.08
N ASP A 178 19.29 -18.09 -11.70
CA ASP A 178 20.61 -17.55 -12.03
C ASP A 178 21.21 -16.68 -10.90
N ASN A 179 20.71 -16.84 -9.67
CA ASN A 179 21.22 -16.22 -8.45
C ASN A 179 21.16 -14.68 -8.44
N ARG A 180 20.10 -14.09 -9.03
CA ARG A 180 19.81 -12.65 -8.93
C ARG A 180 18.66 -12.41 -7.98
N ARG A 181 18.75 -11.34 -7.19
CA ARG A 181 17.66 -10.90 -6.32
C ARG A 181 16.80 -9.85 -7.02
N ILE A 182 15.53 -10.15 -7.19
CA ILE A 182 14.52 -9.26 -7.75
C ILE A 182 13.63 -8.75 -6.61
N ILE A 183 13.47 -7.44 -6.50
CA ILE A 183 12.60 -6.80 -5.50
C ILE A 183 11.35 -6.32 -6.22
N VAL A 184 10.20 -6.91 -5.88
CA VAL A 184 8.92 -6.60 -6.52
C VAL A 184 8.01 -5.90 -5.51
N PRO A 185 7.41 -4.74 -5.85
CA PRO A 185 6.41 -4.10 -5.00
C PRO A 185 5.21 -5.02 -4.75
N ASN A 186 4.75 -5.10 -3.50
CA ASN A 186 3.64 -5.99 -3.13
C ASN A 186 2.34 -5.65 -3.90
N GLY A 187 2.15 -4.37 -4.22
CA GLY A 187 1.01 -3.93 -5.04
C GLY A 187 0.99 -4.60 -6.41
N SER A 188 2.15 -4.71 -7.07
CA SER A 188 2.28 -5.35 -8.38
C SER A 188 2.05 -6.87 -8.34
N ILE A 189 2.33 -7.50 -7.20
CA ILE A 189 2.06 -8.93 -6.98
C ILE A 189 0.55 -9.15 -6.82
N VAL A 190 -0.10 -8.41 -5.94
CA VAL A 190 -1.52 -8.59 -5.62
C VAL A 190 -2.43 -8.11 -6.74
N SER A 191 -1.99 -7.18 -7.58
CA SER A 191 -2.76 -6.73 -8.75
C SER A 191 -2.79 -7.74 -9.90
N GLY A 192 -1.92 -8.76 -9.88
CA GLY A 192 -1.76 -9.72 -10.96
C GLY A 192 -2.14 -11.15 -10.59
N VAL A 193 -2.02 -12.05 -11.57
CA VAL A 193 -2.12 -13.49 -11.33
C VAL A 193 -0.86 -13.96 -10.60
N ILE A 194 -1.05 -14.79 -9.58
CA ILE A 194 0.03 -15.41 -8.79
C ILE A 194 0.02 -16.90 -9.11
N THR A 195 1.10 -17.39 -9.72
CA THR A 195 1.28 -18.82 -9.99
C THR A 195 2.28 -19.39 -8.98
N ASN A 196 1.81 -20.25 -8.08
CA ASN A 196 2.69 -20.97 -7.15
C ASN A 196 2.99 -22.37 -7.68
N ALA A 197 4.22 -22.58 -8.15
CA ALA A 197 4.62 -23.84 -8.75
C ALA A 197 4.98 -24.93 -7.72
N THR A 198 5.20 -24.57 -6.45
CA THR A 198 5.56 -25.49 -5.36
C THR A 198 4.42 -25.76 -4.37
N PHE A 199 3.23 -25.21 -4.60
CA PHE A 199 2.08 -25.40 -3.70
C PHE A 199 1.65 -26.87 -3.56
N HIS A 200 1.73 -27.65 -4.64
CA HIS A 200 1.41 -29.08 -4.64
C HIS A 200 2.68 -29.93 -4.70
N ASP A 201 2.70 -31.03 -3.95
CA ASP A 201 3.82 -31.98 -3.92
C ASP A 201 4.03 -32.72 -5.24
N MET A 202 2.95 -32.86 -6.03
CA MET A 202 2.93 -33.61 -7.28
C MET A 202 2.58 -32.69 -8.45
N ARG A 203 3.32 -32.82 -9.54
CA ARG A 203 3.12 -32.02 -10.75
C ARG A 203 3.28 -32.86 -12.01
N LEU A 204 2.64 -32.40 -13.08
CA LEU A 204 2.66 -33.06 -14.38
C LEU A 204 3.91 -32.65 -15.16
N ALA A 205 4.79 -33.62 -15.43
CA ALA A 205 5.89 -33.50 -16.37
C ALA A 205 5.35 -33.80 -17.77
N ASP A 206 5.26 -32.74 -18.58
CA ASP A 206 4.77 -32.79 -19.94
C ASP A 206 5.91 -32.55 -20.95
N VAL A 207 5.98 -33.40 -21.97
CA VAL A 207 6.92 -33.32 -23.10
C VAL A 207 6.15 -33.55 -24.41
N ASN A 208 6.36 -32.63 -25.37
CA ASN A 208 5.87 -32.81 -26.73
C ASN A 208 6.91 -33.57 -27.57
N VAL A 209 6.45 -34.60 -28.27
CA VAL A 209 7.26 -35.40 -29.18
C VAL A 209 6.56 -35.53 -30.52
N GLN A 210 7.36 -35.71 -31.57
CA GLN A 210 6.84 -35.91 -32.92
C GLN A 210 7.22 -37.30 -33.43
N THR A 211 6.28 -37.95 -34.10
CA THR A 211 6.53 -39.20 -34.83
C THR A 211 6.20 -38.99 -36.29
N ASP A 212 6.77 -39.85 -37.16
CA ASP A 212 6.38 -39.90 -38.57
C ASP A 212 4.86 -40.12 -38.71
N GLY A 213 4.23 -39.38 -39.63
CA GLY A 213 2.82 -39.51 -39.98
C GLY A 213 2.47 -40.87 -40.60
N ALA A 214 3.45 -41.60 -41.13
CA ALA A 214 3.28 -42.94 -41.68
C ALA A 214 3.01 -44.02 -40.62
N ILE A 215 3.30 -43.74 -39.33
CA ILE A 215 3.09 -44.70 -38.24
C ILE A 215 1.64 -44.65 -37.79
N SER A 216 1.02 -45.82 -37.58
CA SER A 216 -0.33 -45.88 -37.05
C SER A 216 -0.39 -45.24 -35.65
N ILE A 217 -1.44 -44.45 -35.43
CA ILE A 217 -1.64 -43.71 -34.17
C ILE A 217 -1.66 -44.66 -32.97
N ASP A 218 -2.26 -45.84 -33.11
CA ASP A 218 -2.30 -46.86 -32.05
C ASP A 218 -0.92 -47.43 -31.71
N SER A 219 -0.08 -47.66 -32.73
CA SER A 219 1.30 -48.13 -32.53
C SER A 219 2.16 -47.07 -31.85
N ALA A 220 2.02 -45.82 -32.28
CA ALA A 220 2.72 -44.68 -31.68
C ALA A 220 2.27 -44.50 -30.22
N ARG A 221 0.96 -44.49 -29.95
CA ARG A 221 0.42 -44.36 -28.59
C ARG A 221 0.89 -45.49 -27.67
N THR A 222 0.87 -46.73 -28.15
CA THR A 222 1.33 -47.89 -27.36
C THR A 222 2.81 -47.76 -27.01
N LEU A 223 3.65 -47.40 -27.98
CA LEU A 223 5.09 -47.21 -27.78
C LEU A 223 5.37 -46.08 -26.78
N LEU A 224 4.73 -44.93 -26.95
CA LEU A 224 4.92 -43.75 -26.11
C LEU A 224 4.44 -44.00 -24.68
N THR A 225 3.29 -44.66 -24.50
CA THR A 225 2.77 -45.01 -23.18
C THR A 225 3.69 -46.02 -22.47
N GLN A 226 4.17 -47.05 -23.17
CA GLN A 226 5.10 -48.03 -22.60
C GLN A 226 6.43 -47.40 -22.20
N THR A 227 6.94 -46.49 -23.03
CA THR A 227 8.20 -45.77 -22.77
C THR A 227 8.04 -44.80 -21.60
N ALA A 228 6.95 -44.03 -21.56
CA ALA A 228 6.65 -43.14 -20.44
C ALA A 228 6.44 -43.93 -19.14
N ALA A 229 5.92 -45.16 -19.21
CA ALA A 229 5.75 -46.04 -18.07
C ALA A 229 7.08 -46.62 -17.53
N SER A 230 8.17 -46.62 -18.29
CA SER A 230 9.47 -47.10 -17.80
C SER A 230 10.35 -46.00 -17.19
N VAL A 231 9.94 -44.72 -17.29
CA VAL A 231 10.72 -43.58 -16.80
C VAL A 231 10.82 -43.58 -15.26
N PRO A 232 12.03 -43.60 -14.69
CA PRO A 232 12.21 -43.49 -13.24
C PRO A 232 11.80 -42.11 -12.71
N GLY A 233 11.29 -42.03 -11.48
CA GLY A 233 10.85 -40.78 -10.84
C GLY A 233 9.40 -40.37 -11.14
N ARG A 234 8.70 -41.08 -12.02
CA ARG A 234 7.24 -40.94 -12.17
C ARG A 234 6.49 -41.57 -11.00
N ASP A 235 5.27 -41.11 -10.78
CA ASP A 235 4.29 -41.79 -9.94
C ASP A 235 3.88 -43.11 -10.59
N ALA A 236 4.18 -44.22 -9.92
CA ALA A 236 3.84 -45.55 -10.39
C ALA A 236 2.32 -45.82 -10.36
N ALA A 237 1.57 -45.15 -9.48
CA ALA A 237 0.14 -45.34 -9.32
C ALA A 237 -0.69 -44.63 -10.40
N LYS A 238 -0.11 -43.62 -11.07
CA LYS A 238 -0.80 -42.86 -12.13
C LYS A 238 -0.31 -43.30 -13.51
N THR A 239 -1.27 -43.60 -14.39
CA THR A 239 -0.98 -43.99 -15.77
C THR A 239 -0.47 -42.78 -16.57
N PRO A 240 0.60 -42.94 -17.37
CA PRO A 240 1.00 -41.91 -18.33
C PRO A 240 -0.13 -41.55 -19.29
N ALA A 241 -0.29 -40.27 -19.57
CA ALA A 241 -1.23 -39.77 -20.57
C ALA A 241 -0.49 -39.49 -21.89
N VAL A 242 -1.03 -39.97 -22.99
CA VAL A 242 -0.53 -39.69 -24.35
C VAL A 242 -1.68 -39.15 -25.19
N ALA A 243 -1.61 -37.88 -25.54
CA ALA A 243 -2.62 -37.19 -26.35
C ALA A 243 -2.02 -36.78 -27.70
N LEU A 244 -2.72 -37.08 -28.80
CA LEU A 244 -2.40 -36.54 -30.12
C LEU A 244 -2.86 -35.08 -30.16
N THR A 245 -1.95 -34.13 -30.31
CA THR A 245 -2.26 -32.69 -30.32
C THR A 245 -2.32 -32.10 -31.72
N ASN A 246 -1.53 -32.63 -32.64
CA ASN A 246 -1.55 -32.20 -34.03
C ASN A 246 -1.27 -33.39 -34.96
N MET A 247 -1.99 -33.42 -36.09
CA MET A 247 -1.85 -34.46 -37.12
C MET A 247 -1.40 -33.81 -38.42
N GLY A 248 -0.41 -34.41 -39.10
CA GLY A 248 0.18 -33.85 -40.31
C GLY A 248 1.22 -34.80 -40.90
N ALA A 249 2.19 -34.25 -41.65
CA ALA A 249 3.33 -35.04 -42.15
C ALA A 249 4.15 -35.67 -41.00
N ALA A 250 4.19 -35.00 -39.86
CA ALA A 250 4.59 -35.57 -38.58
C ALA A 250 3.44 -35.39 -37.58
N ASN A 251 3.14 -36.43 -36.82
CA ASN A 251 2.13 -36.41 -35.77
C ASN A 251 2.77 -35.94 -34.47
N THR A 252 2.20 -34.91 -33.83
CA THR A 252 2.68 -34.39 -32.55
C THR A 252 1.87 -34.98 -31.41
N TYR A 253 2.55 -35.58 -30.44
CA TYR A 253 1.99 -36.15 -29.24
C TYR A 253 2.48 -35.40 -28.01
N ASN A 254 1.55 -35.11 -27.12
CA ASN A 254 1.81 -34.62 -25.77
C ASN A 254 1.86 -35.83 -24.84
N VAL A 255 3.02 -36.06 -24.22
CA VAL A 255 3.25 -37.18 -23.30
C VAL A 255 3.47 -36.62 -21.91
N SER A 256 2.59 -37.01 -21.00
CA SER A 256 2.52 -36.44 -19.66
C SER A 256 2.62 -37.54 -18.58
N VAL A 257 3.50 -37.32 -17.60
CA VAL A 257 3.66 -38.20 -16.43
C VAL A 257 3.60 -37.39 -15.13
N TRP A 258 2.96 -37.94 -14.10
CA TRP A 258 2.97 -37.32 -12.78
C TRP A 258 4.28 -37.61 -12.07
N CYS A 259 4.84 -36.64 -11.38
CA CYS A 259 6.06 -36.79 -10.58
C CYS A 259 6.05 -35.83 -9.39
N LYS A 260 7.01 -35.98 -8.47
CA LYS A 260 7.22 -35.01 -7.40
C LYS A 260 7.67 -33.68 -7.97
N THR A 261 7.15 -32.57 -7.45
CA THR A 261 7.49 -31.21 -7.92
C THR A 261 8.99 -30.93 -7.86
N ALA A 262 9.69 -31.43 -6.85
CA ALA A 262 11.14 -31.29 -6.71
C ALA A 262 11.96 -32.03 -7.80
N GLU A 263 11.39 -33.07 -8.42
CA GLU A 263 12.05 -33.86 -9.46
C GLU A 263 11.55 -33.51 -10.87
N LEU A 264 10.70 -32.48 -11.01
CA LEU A 264 10.00 -32.17 -12.26
C LEU A 264 10.96 -32.04 -13.44
N ASP A 265 12.03 -31.27 -13.29
CA ASP A 265 12.98 -31.02 -14.38
C ASP A 265 13.77 -32.28 -14.74
N ALA A 266 14.21 -33.04 -13.74
CA ALA A 266 14.92 -34.31 -13.93
C ALA A 266 14.03 -35.40 -14.56
N VAL A 267 12.73 -35.45 -14.22
CA VAL A 267 11.78 -36.38 -14.84
C VAL A 267 11.46 -35.94 -16.27
N LYS A 268 11.27 -34.64 -16.52
CA LYS A 268 11.07 -34.11 -17.88
C LYS A 268 12.24 -34.42 -18.81
N GLU A 269 13.48 -34.25 -18.33
CA GLU A 269 14.67 -34.59 -19.09
C GLU A 269 14.73 -36.10 -19.39
N ARG A 270 14.59 -36.95 -18.36
CA ARG A 270 14.56 -38.42 -18.53
C ARG A 270 13.47 -38.88 -19.49
N LEU A 271 12.27 -38.29 -19.38
CA LEU A 271 11.16 -38.57 -20.28
C LEU A 271 11.49 -38.16 -21.72
N THR A 272 12.06 -36.97 -21.91
CA THR A 272 12.47 -36.48 -23.24
C THR A 272 13.49 -37.42 -23.89
N ILE A 273 14.53 -37.81 -23.15
CA ILE A 273 15.57 -38.73 -23.63
C ILE A 273 14.97 -40.10 -23.97
N ALA A 274 14.15 -40.66 -23.08
CA ALA A 274 13.55 -41.98 -23.26
C ALA A 274 12.62 -42.01 -24.49
N LEU A 275 11.76 -41.00 -24.66
CA LEU A 275 10.84 -40.92 -25.79
C LEU A 275 11.59 -40.76 -27.11
N ASN A 276 12.57 -39.86 -27.19
CA ASN A 276 13.36 -39.67 -28.40
C ASN A 276 14.20 -40.92 -28.73
N GLY A 277 14.73 -41.63 -27.73
CA GLY A 277 15.42 -42.90 -27.93
C GLY A 277 14.52 -44.00 -28.47
N ALA A 278 13.29 -44.13 -27.95
CA ALA A 278 12.32 -45.12 -28.41
C ALA A 278 11.83 -44.84 -29.84
N ILE A 279 11.68 -43.57 -30.20
CA ILE A 279 11.34 -43.11 -31.55
C ILE A 279 12.50 -43.43 -32.52
N GLY A 280 13.73 -43.04 -32.17
CA GLY A 280 14.92 -43.28 -32.99
C GLY A 280 15.24 -44.76 -33.23
N ALA A 281 15.06 -45.63 -32.22
CA ALA A 281 15.32 -47.06 -32.34
C ALA A 281 14.40 -47.78 -33.35
N LYS A 282 13.25 -47.20 -33.68
CA LYS A 282 12.34 -47.71 -34.72
C LYS A 282 12.57 -47.07 -36.10
N GLY A 283 13.68 -46.34 -36.30
CA GLY A 283 14.01 -45.70 -37.56
C GLY A 283 13.18 -44.44 -37.85
N MET A 284 12.59 -43.83 -36.83
CA MET A 284 11.79 -42.62 -36.96
C MET A 284 12.69 -41.39 -36.81
N ALA A 285 12.49 -40.36 -37.65
CA ALA A 285 13.27 -39.14 -37.59
C ALA A 285 13.16 -38.50 -36.18
N PRO A 286 14.28 -38.05 -35.59
CA PRO A 286 14.25 -37.39 -34.28
C PRO A 286 13.37 -36.14 -34.34
N ALA A 287 12.54 -35.95 -33.32
CA ALA A 287 11.70 -34.76 -33.19
C ALA A 287 12.59 -33.50 -33.23
N ALA A 288 12.11 -32.47 -33.94
CA ALA A 288 12.68 -31.14 -33.89
C ALA A 288 12.81 -30.66 -32.42
N PRO A 289 13.81 -29.82 -32.08
CA PRO A 289 14.14 -29.50 -30.70
C PRO A 289 12.89 -29.09 -29.90
N VAL A 290 12.75 -29.69 -28.72
CA VAL A 290 11.68 -29.40 -27.77
C VAL A 290 11.68 -27.89 -27.53
N THR A 291 10.71 -27.19 -28.11
CA THR A 291 10.43 -25.82 -27.69
C THR A 291 9.96 -25.93 -26.25
N LEU A 292 10.81 -25.49 -25.32
CA LEU A 292 10.41 -25.26 -23.94
C LEU A 292 9.24 -24.28 -23.98
N VAL A 293 8.02 -24.81 -23.99
CA VAL A 293 6.84 -23.99 -23.78
C VAL A 293 6.99 -23.50 -22.35
N LYS A 294 7.43 -22.24 -22.21
CA LYS A 294 7.29 -21.46 -21.00
C LYS A 294 5.78 -21.37 -20.75
N ASN A 295 5.23 -22.37 -20.08
CA ASN A 295 3.95 -22.22 -19.42
C ASN A 295 4.24 -21.29 -18.23
N VAL A 296 3.97 -20.00 -18.50
CA VAL A 296 3.93 -18.89 -17.54
C VAL A 296 2.95 -19.22 -16.42
#